data_AF-A0A1U7CMG4-F1
#
_entry.id   AF-A0A1U7CMG4-F1
#
_cell.length_a   1.000
_cell.length_b   1.000
_cell.length_c   1.000
_cell.angle_alpha   90.00
_cell.angle_beta   90.00
_cell.angle_gamma   90.00
#
_symmetry.space_group_name_H-M   'P 1'
#
loop_
_entity.id
_entity.type
_entity.pdbx_description
1 polymer ?
#
loop_
_entity_poly.entity_id
_entity_poly.type
_entity_poly.pdbx_seq_one_letter_code
_entity_poly.pdbx_strand_id
1 'polypeptide(L)'
;MDSSPEKPCLNPMRCMEIRGGNRAVEESFQTPGLDAWLYSLPFENSVRGGDLHYVSVCGGGVITRLVVADVSGHGEQVAEFSDALRSMMWKNINTKSQTRLVEALNRQFGETAQLLRFATAVVATYLATKRTLTICNAGHPRPLWHQAATGPWGLLDKEFAGAGNLPLGLDDDSPYNQFTVTLGAGDVLLFYTDALTEAMDASGRLLGEDGLLEIARGLDLSDPHRIAPALLAAIGRHRSGRPADDDVTLLTVFHNARGPRRLSLAAKLDVYAKLLGLRSPRAPR
;
A
#
# COMPACT_ATOMS: atom_id res chain seq x y z
N MET A 1 46.27 6.20 6.99
CA MET A 1 46.23 5.00 6.12
C MET A 1 45.14 4.08 6.67
N ASP A 2 43.94 4.20 6.11
CA ASP A 2 43.02 3.07 5.90
C ASP A 2 41.99 3.55 4.87
N SER A 3 42.43 3.54 3.61
CA SER A 3 41.58 3.77 2.45
C SER A 3 41.12 2.41 1.94
N SER A 4 40.17 1.81 2.64
CA SER A 4 39.46 0.64 2.14
C SER A 4 38.51 1.11 1.01
N PRO A 5 38.65 0.62 -0.23
CA PRO A 5 37.77 1.03 -1.31
C PRO A 5 36.35 0.50 -1.04
N GLU A 6 35.36 1.39 -1.04
CA GLU A 6 33.95 1.01 -1.03
C GLU A 6 33.70 0.00 -2.14
N LYS A 7 33.33 -1.23 -1.77
CA LYS A 7 32.90 -2.24 -2.72
C LYS A 7 31.77 -1.65 -3.56
N PRO A 8 31.86 -1.68 -4.90
CA PRO A 8 30.78 -1.16 -5.74
C PRO A 8 29.51 -1.92 -5.38
N CYS A 9 28.49 -1.17 -4.96
CA CYS A 9 27.17 -1.71 -4.68
C CYS A 9 26.68 -2.44 -5.94
N LEU A 10 26.72 -3.77 -5.91
CA LEU A 10 26.24 -4.64 -6.99
C LEU A 10 24.76 -4.36 -7.22
N ASN A 11 24.51 -3.58 -8.27
CA ASN A 11 23.24 -3.09 -8.79
C ASN A 11 22.33 -2.35 -7.78
N PRO A 12 22.09 -1.03 -7.95
CA PRO A 12 21.09 -0.34 -7.16
C PRO A 12 19.72 -0.99 -7.39
N MET A 13 18.94 -1.14 -6.31
CA MET A 13 17.53 -1.51 -6.42
C MET A 13 16.86 -0.46 -7.31
N ARG A 14 16.24 -0.91 -8.40
CA ARG A 14 15.45 -0.05 -9.28
C ARG A 14 13.99 -0.31 -9.05
N CYS A 15 13.27 0.72 -8.69
CA CYS A 15 11.84 0.72 -8.50
C CYS A 15 11.14 1.55 -9.57
N MET A 16 9.90 1.19 -9.85
CA MET A 16 9.02 1.91 -10.75
C MET A 16 7.67 2.05 -10.06
N GLU A 17 7.14 3.26 -10.06
CA GLU A 17 5.77 3.52 -9.66
C GLU A 17 4.83 2.85 -10.68
N ILE A 18 3.92 2.03 -10.19
CA ILE A 18 2.87 1.41 -10.99
C ILE A 18 1.63 2.28 -10.92
N ARG A 19 1.25 2.72 -9.72
CA ARG A 19 0.12 3.61 -9.44
C ARG A 19 0.49 4.57 -8.32
N GLY A 20 -0.04 5.78 -8.40
CA GLY A 20 0.18 6.79 -7.37
C GLY A 20 -0.72 7.99 -7.64
N GLY A 21 -1.37 8.48 -6.59
CA GLY A 21 -2.24 9.64 -6.71
C GLY A 21 -3.19 9.81 -5.55
N ASN A 22 -3.97 10.88 -5.66
CA ASN A 22 -4.98 11.35 -4.72
C ASN A 22 -6.27 11.79 -5.46
N ARG A 23 -6.53 11.15 -6.61
CA ARG A 23 -7.64 11.47 -7.52
C ARG A 23 -8.58 10.27 -7.61
N ALA A 24 -9.78 10.53 -8.14
CA ALA A 24 -10.73 9.49 -8.47
C ALA A 24 -10.10 8.44 -9.38
N VAL A 25 -10.14 7.17 -8.95
CA VAL A 25 -9.66 6.03 -9.72
C VAL A 25 -10.45 4.79 -9.35
N GLU A 26 -10.74 3.96 -10.34
CA GLU A 26 -11.26 2.61 -10.16
C GLU A 26 -10.58 1.71 -11.19
N GLU A 27 -9.67 0.85 -10.75
CA GLU A 27 -8.93 -0.01 -11.67
C GLU A 27 -8.39 -1.28 -11.02
N SER A 28 -8.05 -2.25 -11.87
CA SER A 28 -7.31 -3.45 -11.47
C SER A 28 -5.92 -3.45 -12.07
N PHE A 29 -4.93 -3.95 -11.32
CA PHE A 29 -3.58 -4.18 -11.81
C PHE A 29 -2.96 -5.40 -11.14
N GLN A 30 -1.83 -5.85 -11.69
CA GLN A 30 -1.14 -7.03 -11.20
C GLN A 30 0.34 -6.70 -10.94
N THR A 31 0.86 -7.26 -9.84
CA THR A 31 2.30 -7.37 -9.62
C THR A 31 2.63 -8.85 -9.36
N PRO A 32 3.91 -9.26 -9.40
CA PRO A 32 4.23 -10.65 -9.10
C PRO A 32 3.76 -11.07 -7.72
N GLY A 33 2.83 -12.02 -7.68
CA GLY A 33 2.27 -12.58 -6.46
C GLY A 33 0.98 -11.92 -5.99
N LEU A 34 0.61 -10.78 -6.56
CA LEU A 34 -0.54 -9.98 -6.13
C LEU A 34 -1.40 -9.56 -7.33
N ASP A 35 -2.70 -9.83 -7.26
CA ASP A 35 -3.70 -9.12 -8.04
C ASP A 35 -4.29 -8.03 -7.14
N ALA A 36 -4.50 -6.83 -7.67
CA ALA A 36 -4.99 -5.72 -6.86
C ALA A 36 -6.12 -4.97 -7.56
N TRP A 37 -7.04 -4.48 -6.75
CA TRP A 37 -8.10 -3.55 -7.16
C TRP A 37 -8.00 -2.31 -6.30
N LEU A 38 -7.97 -1.15 -6.94
CA LEU A 38 -7.85 0.15 -6.29
C LEU A 38 -9.08 0.97 -6.63
N TYR A 39 -9.70 1.48 -5.57
CA TYR A 39 -10.74 2.49 -5.63
C TYR A 39 -10.33 3.67 -4.77
N SER A 40 -10.38 4.86 -5.32
CA SER A 40 -10.24 6.10 -4.58
C SER A 40 -11.27 7.09 -5.10
N LEU A 41 -11.95 7.78 -4.21
CA LEU A 41 -12.93 8.80 -4.53
C LEU A 41 -12.71 9.98 -3.58
N PRO A 42 -12.24 11.13 -4.08
CA PRO A 42 -12.12 12.33 -3.27
C PRO A 42 -13.46 12.81 -2.71
N PHE A 43 -13.41 13.53 -1.59
CA PHE A 43 -14.55 14.10 -0.89
C PHE A 43 -15.39 15.01 -1.82
N GLU A 44 -16.71 14.78 -1.79
CA GLU A 44 -17.70 15.44 -2.64
C GLU A 44 -17.36 15.34 -4.15
N ASN A 45 -17.26 16.49 -4.83
CA ASN A 45 -16.94 16.60 -6.25
C ASN A 45 -15.52 17.17 -6.45
N SER A 46 -14.65 17.01 -5.45
CA SER A 46 -13.26 17.48 -5.53
C SER A 46 -12.50 16.69 -6.57
N VAL A 47 -11.54 17.36 -7.23
CA VAL A 47 -10.70 16.72 -8.25
C VAL A 47 -9.60 15.90 -7.57
N ARG A 48 -9.09 16.37 -6.43
CA ARG A 48 -8.12 15.70 -5.56
C ARG A 48 -8.58 15.71 -4.10
N GLY A 49 -8.00 14.81 -3.31
CA GLY A 49 -8.27 14.65 -1.87
C GLY A 49 -7.02 14.57 -1.00
N GLY A 50 -7.24 14.42 0.30
CA GLY A 50 -6.25 14.16 1.36
C GLY A 50 -5.70 12.73 1.33
N ASP A 51 -6.47 11.79 0.82
CA ASP A 51 -6.03 10.41 0.61
C ASP A 51 -4.90 10.27 -0.41
N LEU A 52 -3.91 9.43 -0.11
CA LEU A 52 -2.87 8.97 -1.02
C LEU A 52 -2.90 7.46 -1.14
N HIS A 53 -2.99 6.98 -2.38
CA HIS A 53 -2.63 5.60 -2.72
C HIS A 53 -1.31 5.57 -3.50
N TYR A 54 -0.47 4.58 -3.22
CA TYR A 54 0.81 4.41 -3.93
C TYR A 54 1.18 2.94 -4.05
N VAL A 55 1.54 2.51 -5.26
CA VAL A 55 2.06 1.18 -5.55
C VAL A 55 3.31 1.27 -6.40
N SER A 56 4.37 0.60 -5.97
CA SER A 56 5.60 0.47 -6.76
C SER A 56 6.12 -0.95 -6.81
N VAL A 57 6.86 -1.26 -7.87
CA VAL A 57 7.52 -2.54 -8.06
C VAL A 57 9.02 -2.32 -8.20
N CYS A 58 9.81 -3.07 -7.44
CA CYS A 58 11.26 -2.99 -7.42
C CYS A 58 11.96 -4.30 -7.78
N GLY A 59 13.20 -4.18 -8.23
CA GLY A 59 14.08 -5.33 -8.46
C GLY A 59 13.53 -6.29 -9.51
N GLY A 60 12.88 -5.77 -10.55
CA GLY A 60 12.28 -6.57 -11.62
C GLY A 60 11.06 -7.39 -11.19
N GLY A 61 10.31 -6.94 -10.18
CA GLY A 61 9.13 -7.66 -9.69
C GLY A 61 9.32 -8.42 -8.40
N VAL A 62 10.51 -8.37 -7.79
CA VAL A 62 10.82 -9.09 -6.56
C VAL A 62 10.13 -8.45 -5.35
N ILE A 63 10.03 -7.12 -5.35
CA ILE A 63 9.43 -6.35 -4.28
C ILE A 63 8.26 -5.55 -4.84
N THR A 64 7.12 -5.58 -4.15
CA THR A 64 6.02 -4.64 -4.36
C THR A 64 5.85 -3.81 -3.08
N ARG A 65 5.73 -2.49 -3.19
CA ARG A 65 5.32 -1.64 -2.07
C ARG A 65 3.93 -1.12 -2.30
N LEU A 66 3.15 -1.12 -1.24
CA LEU A 66 1.78 -0.64 -1.16
C LEU A 66 1.76 0.42 -0.07
N VAL A 67 1.18 1.58 -0.36
CA VAL A 67 0.92 2.63 0.62
C VAL A 67 -0.50 3.10 0.44
N VAL A 68 -1.23 3.16 1.56
CA VAL A 68 -2.44 3.94 1.71
C VAL A 68 -2.17 4.92 2.84
N ALA A 69 -2.47 6.18 2.64
CA ALA A 69 -2.26 7.23 3.61
C ALA A 69 -3.40 8.24 3.52
N ASP A 70 -3.63 8.95 4.62
CA ASP A 70 -4.62 10.00 4.72
C ASP A 70 -3.98 11.18 5.47
N VAL A 71 -4.12 12.38 4.90
CA VAL A 71 -3.58 13.62 5.46
C VAL A 71 -4.67 14.34 6.21
N SER A 72 -4.42 14.70 7.47
CA SER A 72 -5.38 15.39 8.35
C SER A 72 -6.14 16.54 7.65
N GLY A 73 -7.46 16.37 7.48
CA GLY A 73 -8.35 17.21 6.67
C GLY A 73 -8.78 16.48 5.39
N HIS A 74 -9.58 17.10 4.53
CA HIS A 74 -10.13 16.39 3.36
C HIS A 74 -10.38 17.28 2.15
N GLY A 75 -10.52 16.65 0.99
CA GLY A 75 -10.79 17.30 -0.30
C GLY A 75 -9.63 18.17 -0.81
N GLU A 76 -9.95 19.11 -1.71
CA GLU A 76 -8.93 19.88 -2.44
C GLU A 76 -8.01 20.73 -1.54
N GLN A 77 -8.45 21.08 -0.32
CA GLN A 77 -7.71 21.93 0.61
C GLN A 77 -6.43 21.28 1.15
N VAL A 78 -6.39 19.94 1.21
CA VAL A 78 -5.23 19.18 1.72
C VAL A 78 -4.50 18.40 0.63
N ALA A 79 -5.02 18.42 -0.59
CA ALA A 79 -4.50 17.65 -1.72
C ALA A 79 -3.01 17.91 -2.03
N GLU A 80 -2.52 19.13 -1.78
CA GLU A 80 -1.11 19.46 -1.99
C GLU A 80 -0.16 18.68 -1.06
N PHE A 81 -0.61 18.36 0.15
CA PHE A 81 0.18 17.58 1.11
C PHE A 81 0.24 16.10 0.70
N SER A 82 -0.84 15.56 0.16
CA SER A 82 -0.87 14.20 -0.40
C SER A 82 0.02 14.09 -1.65
N ASP A 83 0.02 15.12 -2.50
CA ASP A 83 0.96 15.24 -3.63
C ASP A 83 2.43 15.37 -3.18
N ALA A 84 2.68 16.11 -2.09
CA ALA A 84 3.99 16.21 -1.46
C ALA A 84 4.45 14.85 -0.91
N LEU A 85 3.58 14.14 -0.19
CA LEU A 85 3.87 12.80 0.34
C LEU A 85 4.14 11.79 -0.77
N ARG A 86 3.39 11.83 -1.89
CA ARG A 86 3.70 11.04 -3.10
C ARG A 86 5.08 11.38 -3.66
N SER A 87 5.43 12.66 -3.70
CA SER A 87 6.74 13.11 -4.17
C SER A 87 7.88 12.60 -3.27
N MET A 88 7.66 12.57 -1.95
CA MET A 88 8.58 11.97 -0.97
C MET A 88 8.70 10.46 -1.17
N MET A 89 7.58 9.75 -1.38
CA MET A 89 7.57 8.33 -1.73
C MET A 89 8.41 8.04 -2.98
N TRP A 90 8.25 8.85 -4.03
CA TRP A 90 9.01 8.72 -5.26
C TRP A 90 10.51 8.95 -5.05
N LYS A 91 10.89 9.99 -4.28
CA LYS A 91 12.30 10.27 -3.93
C LYS A 91 12.95 9.12 -3.15
N ASN A 92 12.19 8.50 -2.24
CA ASN A 92 12.67 7.41 -1.38
C ASN A 92 12.41 6.01 -1.96
N ILE A 93 11.92 5.91 -3.20
CA ILE A 93 11.45 4.65 -3.79
C ILE A 93 12.53 3.57 -3.84
N ASN A 94 13.82 3.91 -3.92
CA ASN A 94 14.90 2.91 -3.98
C ASN A 94 15.46 2.51 -2.60
N THR A 95 14.93 3.06 -1.50
CA THR A 95 15.37 2.77 -0.12
C THR A 95 15.01 1.33 0.25
N LYS A 96 16.00 0.45 0.44
CA LYS A 96 15.73 -0.99 0.67
C LYS A 96 15.02 -1.32 1.99
N SER A 97 15.36 -0.60 3.05
CA SER A 97 14.81 -0.83 4.39
C SER A 97 13.46 -0.12 4.52
N GLN A 98 12.42 -0.85 4.93
CA GLN A 98 11.10 -0.26 5.17
C GLN A 98 11.13 0.73 6.33
N THR A 99 11.81 0.42 7.43
CA THR A 99 12.00 1.35 8.55
C THR A 99 12.61 2.68 8.07
N ARG A 100 13.74 2.63 7.33
CA ARG A 100 14.37 3.85 6.81
C ARG A 100 13.51 4.61 5.79
N LEU A 101 12.65 3.89 5.05
CA LEU A 101 11.68 4.52 4.17
C LEU A 101 10.68 5.31 5.00
N VAL A 102 10.05 4.70 6.00
CA VAL A 102 9.03 5.37 6.84
C VAL A 102 9.63 6.51 7.66
N GLU A 103 10.81 6.33 8.26
CA GLU A 103 11.53 7.41 8.96
C GLU A 103 11.83 8.60 8.04
N ALA A 104 12.25 8.33 6.79
CA ALA A 104 12.49 9.39 5.82
C ALA A 104 11.20 10.11 5.41
N LEU A 105 10.08 9.40 5.27
CA LEU A 105 8.78 10.02 5.01
C LEU A 105 8.33 10.86 6.19
N ASN A 106 8.45 10.35 7.42
CA ASN A 106 8.10 11.06 8.64
C ASN A 106 8.79 12.42 8.74
N ARG A 107 10.13 12.42 8.66
CA ARG A 107 10.93 13.66 8.73
C ARG A 107 10.64 14.61 7.57
N GLN A 108 10.60 14.10 6.33
CA GLN A 108 10.34 14.96 5.17
C GLN A 108 8.93 15.56 5.20
N PHE A 109 7.95 14.79 5.69
CA PHE A 109 6.59 15.26 5.85
C PHE A 109 6.52 16.28 6.98
N GLY A 110 7.13 16.04 8.14
CA GLY A 110 7.21 17.01 9.25
C GLY A 110 7.86 18.34 8.86
N GLU A 111 8.91 18.32 8.03
CA GLU A 111 9.54 19.53 7.49
C GLU A 111 8.63 20.31 6.52
N THR A 112 7.72 19.62 5.82
CA THR A 112 6.84 20.21 4.80
C THR A 112 5.49 20.64 5.38
N ALA A 113 4.95 19.84 6.29
CA ALA A 113 3.74 20.08 7.02
C ALA A 113 3.97 21.28 7.95
N GLN A 114 3.34 22.41 7.64
CA GLN A 114 3.27 23.54 8.56
C GLN A 114 2.60 23.08 9.88
N LEU A 115 2.78 23.84 10.97
CA LEU A 115 2.18 23.56 12.29
C LEU A 115 0.74 23.00 12.17
N LEU A 116 0.50 21.82 12.77
CA LEU A 116 -0.80 21.11 12.86
C LEU A 116 -1.21 20.18 11.70
N ARG A 117 -0.34 19.85 10.73
CA ARG A 117 -0.63 18.82 9.71
C ARG A 117 0.15 17.53 9.97
N PHE A 118 -0.53 16.40 9.83
CA PHE A 118 0.05 15.06 9.92
C PHE A 118 -0.60 14.13 8.89
N ALA A 119 0.02 12.98 8.63
CA ALA A 119 -0.55 11.96 7.76
C ALA A 119 -0.55 10.59 8.43
N THR A 120 -1.71 9.95 8.53
CA THR A 120 -1.77 8.53 8.87
C THR A 120 -1.34 7.72 7.64
N ALA A 121 -0.61 6.62 7.83
CA ALA A 121 -0.18 5.80 6.70
C ALA A 121 0.02 4.33 7.06
N VAL A 122 -0.38 3.43 6.16
CA VAL A 122 0.07 2.04 6.17
C VAL A 122 1.05 1.81 5.03
N VAL A 123 2.29 1.44 5.37
CA VAL A 123 3.35 1.13 4.40
C VAL A 123 3.62 -0.36 4.46
N ALA A 124 3.37 -1.06 3.35
CA ALA A 124 3.56 -2.49 3.23
C ALA A 124 4.54 -2.85 2.12
N THR A 125 5.54 -3.68 2.42
CA THR A 125 6.50 -4.23 1.46
C THR A 125 6.27 -5.73 1.30
N TYR A 126 5.79 -6.14 0.14
CA TYR A 126 5.64 -7.53 -0.25
C TYR A 126 6.90 -8.04 -0.96
N LEU A 127 7.45 -9.16 -0.48
CA LEU A 127 8.58 -9.85 -1.08
C LEU A 127 8.12 -11.14 -1.76
N ALA A 128 7.99 -11.11 -3.09
CA ALA A 128 7.39 -12.18 -3.87
C ALA A 128 8.16 -13.51 -3.80
N THR A 129 9.46 -13.48 -3.52
CA THR A 129 10.29 -14.69 -3.37
C THR A 129 10.01 -15.46 -2.09
N LYS A 130 9.58 -14.76 -1.03
CA LYS A 130 9.26 -15.36 0.28
C LYS A 130 7.76 -15.41 0.57
N ARG A 131 6.93 -14.76 -0.26
CA ARG A 131 5.49 -14.54 -0.02
C ARG A 131 5.23 -13.84 1.32
N THR A 132 6.14 -12.96 1.73
CA THR A 132 6.06 -12.26 3.00
C THR A 132 5.65 -10.81 2.78
N LEU A 133 4.75 -10.31 3.61
CA LEU A 133 4.33 -8.92 3.66
C LEU A 133 4.82 -8.31 4.98
N THR A 134 5.72 -7.33 4.88
CA THR A 134 6.19 -6.55 6.02
C THR A 134 5.39 -5.25 6.10
N ILE A 135 4.82 -4.94 7.25
CA ILE A 135 3.89 -3.82 7.43
C ILE A 135 4.39 -2.89 8.53
N CYS A 136 4.36 -1.60 8.26
CA CYS A 136 4.50 -0.52 9.22
C CYS A 136 3.22 0.30 9.15
N ASN A 137 2.53 0.43 10.28
CA ASN A 137 1.33 1.25 10.38
C ASN A 137 1.70 2.50 11.20
N ALA A 138 1.58 3.69 10.61
CA ALA A 138 1.82 5.00 11.19
C ALA A 138 0.47 5.66 11.51
N GLY A 139 -0.20 5.19 12.57
CA GLY A 139 -1.48 5.73 13.05
C GLY A 139 -2.68 5.56 12.11
N HIS A 140 -2.61 4.64 11.15
CA HIS A 140 -3.64 4.39 10.13
C HIS A 140 -4.59 3.26 10.54
N PRO A 141 -5.81 3.17 9.96
CA PRO A 141 -6.66 2.01 10.15
C PRO A 141 -5.94 0.68 9.82
N ARG A 142 -6.19 -0.34 10.64
CA ARG A 142 -5.56 -1.66 10.48
C ARG A 142 -6.14 -2.34 9.23
N PRO A 143 -5.31 -2.88 8.33
CA PRO A 143 -5.84 -3.60 7.17
C PRO A 143 -6.69 -4.79 7.62
N LEU A 144 -7.77 -5.10 6.89
CA LEU A 144 -8.47 -6.38 7.08
C LEU A 144 -7.73 -7.49 6.34
N TRP A 145 -7.66 -8.68 6.91
CA TRP A 145 -7.05 -9.85 6.31
C TRP A 145 -7.99 -11.05 6.38
N HIS A 146 -8.29 -11.61 5.21
CA HIS A 146 -8.87 -12.93 5.08
C HIS A 146 -7.77 -13.94 4.74
N GLN A 147 -7.60 -14.93 5.61
CA GLN A 147 -6.70 -16.05 5.41
C GLN A 147 -7.48 -17.22 4.80
N ALA A 148 -7.20 -17.54 3.53
CA ALA A 148 -7.97 -18.57 2.82
C ALA A 148 -7.89 -19.95 3.49
N ALA A 149 -6.80 -20.23 4.20
CA ALA A 149 -6.56 -21.50 4.87
C ALA A 149 -7.24 -21.63 6.25
N THR A 150 -7.46 -20.54 6.98
CA THR A 150 -7.88 -20.56 8.40
C THR A 150 -9.27 -19.95 8.63
N GLY A 151 -9.89 -19.35 7.62
CA GLY A 151 -11.28 -18.92 7.69
C GLY A 151 -11.44 -17.41 7.85
N PRO A 152 -12.08 -16.90 8.91
CA PRO A 152 -12.77 -15.62 8.85
C PRO A 152 -11.83 -14.42 8.69
N TRP A 153 -12.40 -13.33 8.18
CA TRP A 153 -11.78 -12.01 8.24
C TRP A 153 -11.39 -11.65 9.67
N GLY A 154 -10.19 -11.08 9.81
CA GLY A 154 -9.68 -10.46 11.02
C GLY A 154 -8.91 -9.19 10.70
N LEU A 155 -8.53 -8.48 11.75
CA LEU A 155 -7.64 -7.33 11.64
C LEU A 155 -6.21 -7.84 11.47
N LEU A 156 -5.47 -7.20 10.58
CA LEU A 156 -4.07 -7.49 10.39
C LEU A 156 -3.25 -6.74 11.44
N ASP A 157 -3.19 -7.32 12.63
CA ASP A 157 -2.29 -6.90 13.67
C ASP A 157 -1.38 -8.05 14.14
N LYS A 158 -0.20 -7.65 14.60
CA LYS A 158 0.53 -8.36 15.64
C LYS A 158 0.74 -7.32 16.71
N GLU A 159 0.36 -7.63 17.95
CA GLU A 159 0.40 -6.73 19.11
C GLU A 159 1.61 -5.78 19.05
N PHE A 160 1.35 -4.52 18.68
CA PHE A 160 2.32 -3.45 18.86
C PHE A 160 2.14 -2.94 20.29
N ALA A 161 2.81 -3.58 21.24
CA ALA A 161 2.88 -3.06 22.59
C ALA A 161 3.83 -1.85 22.63
N GLY A 162 3.31 -0.63 22.80
CA GLY A 162 4.10 0.58 23.10
C GLY A 162 3.67 1.86 22.39
N ALA A 163 4.28 2.98 22.79
CA ALA A 163 4.04 4.34 22.27
C ALA A 163 4.74 4.63 20.92
N GLY A 164 4.81 3.65 20.03
CA GLY A 164 5.39 3.83 18.68
C GLY A 164 4.31 4.08 17.63
N ASN A 165 4.73 4.23 16.37
CA ASN A 165 3.83 4.26 15.22
C ASN A 165 2.86 5.45 15.17
N LEU A 166 3.29 6.63 15.65
CA LEU A 166 2.52 7.86 15.49
C LEU A 166 2.31 8.20 13.99
N PRO A 167 1.24 8.94 13.64
CA PRO A 167 1.11 9.55 12.33
C PRO A 167 2.36 10.32 11.89
N LEU A 168 2.64 10.28 10.59
CA LEU A 168 3.78 10.96 9.97
C LEU A 168 3.72 12.47 10.22
N GLY A 169 4.85 13.06 10.60
CA GLY A 169 5.00 14.50 10.84
C GLY A 169 4.62 14.97 12.24
N LEU A 170 4.18 14.09 13.14
CA LEU A 170 3.88 14.45 14.54
C LEU A 170 5.12 14.49 15.44
N ASP A 171 6.02 13.53 15.27
CA ASP A 171 7.26 13.43 16.03
C ASP A 171 8.36 12.83 15.14
N ASP A 172 9.41 13.61 14.90
CA ASP A 172 10.54 13.22 14.04
C ASP A 172 11.26 11.97 14.55
N ASP A 173 11.24 11.74 15.86
CA ASP A 173 11.92 10.64 16.55
C ASP A 173 11.00 9.44 16.84
N SER A 174 9.76 9.47 16.34
CA SER A 174 8.78 8.38 16.50
C SER A 174 9.35 7.03 16.03
N PRO A 175 9.40 5.99 16.88
CA PRO A 175 9.85 4.68 16.46
C PRO A 175 8.77 3.98 15.63
N TYR A 176 9.12 3.64 14.39
CA TYR A 176 8.25 2.93 13.46
C TYR A 176 8.47 1.42 13.51
N ASN A 177 7.62 0.74 14.27
CA ASN A 177 7.62 -0.69 14.43
C ASN A 177 7.00 -1.38 13.21
N GLN A 178 7.57 -2.52 12.82
CA GLN A 178 7.08 -3.34 11.73
C GLN A 178 6.91 -4.80 12.14
N PHE A 179 5.94 -5.47 11.53
CA PHE A 179 5.80 -6.92 11.64
C PHE A 179 5.71 -7.54 10.25
N THR A 180 5.97 -8.85 10.20
CA THR A 180 5.88 -9.63 8.96
C THR A 180 4.88 -10.76 9.11
N VAL A 181 4.07 -10.94 8.06
CA VAL A 181 3.19 -12.10 7.86
C VAL A 181 3.57 -12.82 6.57
N THR A 182 3.21 -14.10 6.47
CA THR A 182 3.35 -14.89 5.24
C THR A 182 1.97 -15.04 4.62
N LEU A 183 1.84 -14.72 3.35
CA LEU A 183 0.58 -14.80 2.60
C LEU A 183 0.40 -16.18 1.97
N GLY A 184 -0.78 -16.76 2.18
CA GLY A 184 -1.28 -17.96 1.52
C GLY A 184 -1.85 -17.66 0.14
N ALA A 185 -1.93 -18.67 -0.72
CA ALA A 185 -2.66 -18.53 -1.98
C ALA A 185 -4.16 -18.30 -1.68
N GLY A 186 -4.75 -17.28 -2.30
CA GLY A 186 -6.15 -16.90 -2.06
C GLY A 186 -6.36 -15.94 -0.89
N ASP A 187 -5.32 -15.58 -0.13
CA ASP A 187 -5.45 -14.57 0.93
C ASP A 187 -5.88 -13.22 0.33
N VAL A 188 -6.75 -12.52 1.05
CA VAL A 188 -7.26 -11.20 0.67
C VAL A 188 -6.92 -10.18 1.75
N LEU A 189 -6.38 -9.04 1.35
CA LEU A 189 -6.11 -7.92 2.23
C LEU A 189 -6.86 -6.67 1.76
N LEU A 190 -7.40 -5.90 2.70
CA LEU A 190 -8.05 -4.62 2.46
C LEU A 190 -7.28 -3.54 3.20
N PHE A 191 -6.62 -2.65 2.46
CA PHE A 191 -6.04 -1.42 2.99
C PHE A 191 -7.02 -0.30 2.70
N TYR A 192 -7.35 0.51 3.69
CA TYR A 192 -8.42 1.49 3.58
C TYR A 192 -8.19 2.70 4.46
N THR A 193 -8.82 3.81 4.08
CA THR A 193 -8.89 5.05 4.86
C THR A 193 -10.10 5.04 5.78
N ASP A 194 -10.04 5.84 6.84
CA ASP A 194 -11.00 5.84 7.94
C ASP A 194 -12.43 6.18 7.50
N ALA A 195 -12.63 6.83 6.35
CA ALA A 195 -13.93 7.01 5.70
C ALA A 195 -14.80 5.73 5.60
N LEU A 196 -14.17 4.55 5.59
CA LEU A 196 -14.90 3.27 5.64
C LEU A 196 -15.44 2.98 7.04
N THR A 197 -14.64 3.17 8.09
CA THR A 197 -15.03 2.94 9.49
C THR A 197 -15.85 4.10 10.07
N GLU A 198 -15.65 5.31 9.59
CA GLU A 198 -16.35 6.51 10.03
C GLU A 198 -17.66 6.77 9.27
N ALA A 199 -18.01 5.88 8.35
CA ALA A 199 -19.30 5.92 7.66
C ALA A 199 -20.46 5.94 8.68
N MET A 200 -21.23 7.03 8.69
CA MET A 200 -22.35 7.20 9.63
C MET A 200 -23.67 6.67 9.05
N ASP A 201 -24.47 6.00 9.87
CA ASP A 201 -25.88 5.73 9.57
C ASP A 201 -26.79 6.95 9.80
N ALA A 202 -28.07 6.86 9.40
CA ALA A 202 -29.02 7.97 9.50
C ALA A 202 -29.26 8.48 10.93
N SER A 203 -28.87 7.71 11.95
CA SER A 203 -28.93 8.11 13.37
C SER A 203 -27.66 8.81 13.86
N GLY A 204 -26.64 8.92 13.01
CA GLY A 204 -25.33 9.51 13.34
C GLY A 204 -24.37 8.51 14.00
N ARG A 205 -24.69 7.22 14.01
CA ARG A 205 -23.81 6.19 14.57
C ARG A 205 -22.78 5.76 13.51
N LEU A 206 -21.51 5.76 13.89
CA LEU A 206 -20.40 5.26 13.08
C LEU A 206 -20.52 3.75 12.85
N LEU A 207 -20.11 3.28 11.68
CA LEU A 207 -19.97 1.85 11.40
C LEU A 207 -18.96 1.20 12.35
N GLY A 208 -17.83 1.89 12.58
CA GLY A 208 -16.72 1.41 13.37
C GLY A 208 -15.98 0.24 12.73
N GLU A 209 -14.87 -0.15 13.36
CA GLU A 209 -14.06 -1.29 12.91
C GLU A 209 -14.83 -2.62 13.02
N ASP A 210 -15.61 -2.80 14.08
CA ASP A 210 -16.43 -4.00 14.30
C ASP A 210 -17.50 -4.17 13.21
N GLY A 211 -18.20 -3.08 12.85
CA GLY A 211 -19.21 -3.11 11.79
C GLY A 211 -18.60 -3.37 10.42
N LEU A 212 -17.43 -2.78 10.14
CA LEU A 212 -16.70 -3.06 8.89
C LEU A 212 -16.28 -4.53 8.82
N LEU A 213 -15.79 -5.09 9.91
CA LEU A 213 -15.40 -6.49 10.01
C LEU A 213 -16.60 -7.44 9.86
N GLU A 214 -17.75 -7.09 10.43
CA GLU A 214 -19.01 -7.84 10.27
C GLU A 214 -19.44 -7.86 8.80
N ILE A 215 -19.41 -6.71 8.12
CA ILE A 215 -19.71 -6.64 6.68
C ILE A 215 -18.74 -7.54 5.91
N ALA A 216 -17.43 -7.44 6.17
CA ALA A 216 -16.42 -8.23 5.47
C ALA A 216 -16.65 -9.75 5.62
N ARG A 217 -17.03 -10.20 6.83
CA ARG A 217 -17.37 -11.61 7.11
C ARG A 217 -18.58 -12.12 6.32
N GLY A 218 -19.48 -11.24 5.87
CA GLY A 218 -20.63 -11.58 5.05
C GLY A 218 -20.38 -11.58 3.53
N LEU A 219 -19.17 -11.23 3.08
CA LEU A 219 -18.85 -11.15 1.65
C LEU A 219 -18.67 -12.54 1.03
N ASP A 220 -19.14 -12.69 -0.21
CA ASP A 220 -18.79 -13.82 -1.06
C ASP A 220 -17.37 -13.63 -1.61
N LEU A 221 -16.49 -14.61 -1.32
CA LEU A 221 -15.08 -14.59 -1.67
C LEU A 221 -14.76 -15.46 -2.90
N SER A 222 -15.79 -16.03 -3.55
CA SER A 222 -15.62 -16.88 -4.74
C SER A 222 -15.12 -16.11 -5.96
N ASP A 223 -15.47 -14.83 -6.06
CA ASP A 223 -15.00 -13.90 -7.09
C ASP A 223 -14.24 -12.71 -6.45
N PRO A 224 -12.90 -12.72 -6.51
CA PRO A 224 -12.06 -11.60 -6.10
C PRO A 224 -12.51 -10.23 -6.62
N HIS A 225 -13.00 -10.15 -7.85
CA HIS A 225 -13.41 -8.89 -8.45
C HIS A 225 -14.69 -8.31 -7.84
N ARG A 226 -15.43 -9.09 -7.06
CA ARG A 226 -16.70 -8.69 -6.43
C ARG A 226 -16.55 -8.24 -4.99
N ILE A 227 -15.46 -8.60 -4.31
CA ILE A 227 -15.28 -8.31 -2.88
C ILE A 227 -15.35 -6.81 -2.61
N ALA A 228 -14.53 -6.02 -3.29
CA ALA A 228 -14.44 -4.60 -3.02
C ALA A 228 -15.71 -3.81 -3.43
N PRO A 229 -16.31 -4.05 -4.62
CA PRO A 229 -17.62 -3.47 -4.93
C PRO A 229 -18.73 -3.88 -3.95
N ALA A 230 -18.74 -5.14 -3.49
CA ALA A 230 -19.74 -5.62 -2.53
C ALA A 230 -19.57 -4.97 -1.15
N LEU A 231 -18.33 -4.80 -0.69
CA LEU A 231 -17.99 -4.08 0.54
C LEU A 231 -18.46 -2.63 0.47
N LEU A 232 -18.08 -1.90 -0.58
CA LEU A 232 -18.47 -0.50 -0.76
C LEU A 232 -20.00 -0.33 -0.87
N ALA A 233 -20.68 -1.26 -1.56
CA ALA A 233 -22.14 -1.25 -1.63
C ALA A 233 -22.80 -1.50 -0.26
N ALA A 234 -22.22 -2.38 0.57
CA ALA A 234 -22.72 -2.62 1.92
C ALA A 234 -22.54 -1.42 2.85
N ILE A 235 -21.39 -0.74 2.77
CA ILE A 235 -21.15 0.51 3.50
C ILE A 235 -22.10 1.61 3.01
N GLY A 236 -22.34 1.70 1.70
CA GLY A 236 -23.35 2.61 1.15
C GLY A 236 -24.76 2.36 1.69
N ARG A 237 -25.13 1.09 1.92
CA ARG A 237 -26.40 0.74 2.60
C ARG A 237 -26.41 1.17 4.06
N HIS A 238 -25.30 1.00 4.79
CA HIS A 238 -25.18 1.49 6.16
C HIS A 238 -25.41 3.01 6.23
N ARG A 239 -24.82 3.77 5.30
CA ARG A 239 -25.02 5.23 5.16
C ARG A 239 -26.42 5.64 4.68
N SER A 240 -27.33 4.70 4.44
CA SER A 240 -28.66 4.95 3.85
C SER A 240 -28.59 5.67 2.49
N GLY A 241 -27.55 5.39 1.69
CA GLY A 241 -27.34 6.00 0.38
C GLY A 241 -26.75 7.41 0.41
N ARG A 242 -26.40 7.96 1.58
CA ARG A 242 -25.73 9.26 1.67
C ARG A 242 -24.31 9.19 1.08
N PRO A 243 -23.80 10.31 0.52
CA PRO A 243 -22.40 10.45 0.12
C PRO A 243 -21.44 10.13 1.28
N ALA A 244 -20.18 9.86 0.96
CA ALA A 244 -19.15 9.78 1.98
C ALA A 244 -18.86 11.17 2.56
N ASP A 245 -18.58 11.21 3.86
CA ASP A 245 -18.26 12.44 4.58
C ASP A 245 -16.77 12.81 4.50
N ASP A 246 -15.95 11.96 3.86
CA ASP A 246 -14.50 12.12 3.67
C ASP A 246 -14.03 11.48 2.35
N ASP A 247 -12.75 11.64 2.02
CA ASP A 247 -12.03 10.95 0.95
C ASP A 247 -12.06 9.43 1.20
N VAL A 248 -12.47 8.65 0.19
CA VAL A 248 -12.61 7.19 0.31
C VAL A 248 -11.52 6.52 -0.49
N THR A 249 -10.65 5.74 0.16
CA THR A 249 -9.67 4.89 -0.52
C THR A 249 -9.75 3.46 -0.02
N LEU A 250 -9.77 2.52 -0.98
CA LEU A 250 -9.75 1.09 -0.75
C LEU A 250 -8.80 0.43 -1.76
N LEU A 251 -7.71 -0.13 -1.24
CA LEU A 251 -6.80 -0.99 -1.97
C LEU A 251 -7.01 -2.44 -1.52
N THR A 252 -7.61 -3.23 -2.41
CA THR A 252 -7.82 -4.67 -2.21
C THR A 252 -6.70 -5.44 -2.87
N VAL A 253 -6.11 -6.39 -2.15
CA VAL A 253 -4.99 -7.21 -2.61
C VAL A 253 -5.31 -8.68 -2.46
N PHE A 254 -5.15 -9.42 -3.55
CA PHE A 254 -5.34 -10.86 -3.65
C PHE A 254 -4.00 -11.54 -3.87
N HIS A 255 -3.63 -12.45 -2.98
CA HIS A 255 -2.40 -13.19 -3.15
C HIS A 255 -2.61 -14.37 -4.11
N ASN A 256 -2.19 -14.19 -5.37
CA ASN A 256 -2.36 -15.16 -6.45
C ASN A 256 -1.27 -16.25 -6.50
N ALA A 257 -0.31 -16.21 -5.56
CA ALA A 257 0.81 -17.15 -5.42
C ALA A 257 1.76 -17.27 -6.64
N ARG A 258 1.60 -16.41 -7.66
CA ARG A 258 2.48 -16.36 -8.83
C ARG A 258 3.83 -15.77 -8.43
N GLY A 259 4.92 -16.50 -8.66
CA GLY A 259 6.26 -15.96 -8.40
C GLY A 259 6.65 -14.88 -9.41
N PRO A 260 7.72 -14.11 -9.15
CA PRO A 260 8.34 -13.28 -10.17
C PRO A 260 8.75 -14.16 -11.36
N ARG A 261 8.58 -13.64 -12.59
CA ARG A 261 8.97 -14.34 -13.82
C ARG A 261 10.42 -14.78 -13.69
N ARG A 262 10.66 -16.09 -13.51
CA ARG A 262 12.00 -16.64 -13.55
C ARG A 262 12.49 -16.54 -14.98
N LEU A 263 13.47 -15.67 -15.24
CA LEU A 263 14.18 -15.67 -16.51
C LEU A 263 14.75 -17.08 -16.73
N SER A 264 14.49 -17.66 -17.90
CA SER A 264 15.15 -18.89 -18.32
C SER A 264 16.66 -18.67 -18.36
N LEU A 265 17.45 -19.75 -18.29
CA LEU A 265 18.91 -19.65 -18.38
C LEU A 265 19.34 -18.90 -19.65
N ALA A 266 18.64 -19.15 -20.76
CA ALA A 266 18.82 -18.45 -22.03
C ALA A 266 18.49 -16.95 -21.93
N ALA A 267 17.40 -16.57 -21.27
CA ALA A 267 17.05 -15.17 -21.08
C ALA A 267 18.01 -14.44 -20.13
N LYS A 268 18.55 -15.13 -19.11
CA LYS A 268 19.64 -14.60 -18.27
C LYS A 268 20.90 -14.36 -19.10
N LEU A 269 21.31 -15.35 -19.89
CA LEU A 269 22.48 -15.24 -20.78
C LEU A 269 22.31 -14.11 -21.80
N ASP A 270 21.12 -13.94 -22.38
CA ASP A 270 20.83 -12.86 -23.34
C ASP A 270 20.90 -11.47 -22.67
N VAL A 271 20.41 -11.34 -21.44
CA VAL A 271 20.54 -10.10 -20.65
C VAL A 271 22.01 -9.81 -20.31
N TYR A 272 22.77 -10.81 -19.88
CA TYR A 272 24.21 -10.66 -19.62
C TYR A 272 25.01 -10.34 -20.89
N ALA A 273 24.69 -10.98 -22.02
CA ALA A 273 25.30 -10.70 -23.31
C ALA A 273 25.04 -9.24 -23.71
N LYS A 274 23.79 -8.76 -23.61
CA LYS A 274 23.43 -7.36 -23.88
C LYS A 274 24.14 -6.37 -22.96
N LEU A 275 24.25 -6.68 -21.66
CA LEU A 275 24.98 -5.85 -20.68
C LEU A 275 26.48 -5.76 -20.98
N LEU A 276 27.07 -6.81 -21.55
CA LEU A 276 28.47 -6.86 -21.95
C LEU A 276 28.71 -6.37 -23.40
N GLY A 277 27.68 -5.82 -24.06
CA GLY A 277 27.78 -5.35 -25.46
C GLY A 277 27.92 -6.48 -26.49
N LEU A 278 27.71 -7.73 -26.08
CA LEU A 278 27.76 -8.90 -26.95
C LEU A 278 26.41 -9.07 -27.65
N ARG A 279 26.43 -9.11 -28.99
CA ARG A 279 25.21 -9.40 -29.78
C ARG A 279 24.79 -10.84 -29.54
N SER A 280 23.50 -11.03 -29.24
CA SER A 280 22.85 -12.34 -29.12
C SER A 280 23.10 -13.18 -30.39
N PRO A 281 23.52 -14.46 -30.27
CA PRO A 281 23.56 -15.35 -31.42
C PRO A 281 22.11 -15.57 -31.88
N ARG A 282 21.79 -15.10 -33.09
CA ARG A 282 20.49 -15.37 -33.74
C ARG A 282 20.22 -16.87 -33.68
N ALA A 283 19.06 -17.26 -33.17
CA ALA A 283 18.59 -18.63 -33.28
C ALA A 283 18.50 -19.03 -34.78
N PRO A 284 18.90 -20.25 -35.16
CA PRO A 284 18.70 -20.74 -36.52
C PRO A 284 17.19 -20.86 -36.82
N ARG A 285 16.84 -20.54 -38.07
CA ARG A 285 15.47 -20.46 -38.60
C ARG A 285 14.68 -21.75 -38.46
#